data_AF-A0AB72WZG8-F1
#
_entry.id   AF-A0AB72WZG8-F1
#
_cell.length_a   1.000
_cell.length_b   1.000
_cell.length_c   1.000
_cell.angle_alpha   90.00
_cell.angle_beta   90.00
_cell.angle_gamma   90.00
#
_symmetry.space_group_name_H-M   'P 1'
#
loop_
_entity.id
_entity.type
_entity.pdbx_description
1 polymer ?
#
loop_
_entity_poly.entity_id
_entity_poly.type
_entity_poly.pdbx_seq_one_letter_code
_entity_poly.pdbx_strand_id
1 'polypeptide(L)'
;MAKNFNAAGMKAANEKKREAARNAIITALRAAGSKGLTQRDLVVAANVSDHTVRAHMPSIRAEGHAHVGPWELHGTKLMPTYIYGPGVDAKRDDYMHLLADITIVDVEREARREAERRHQKRQRDWKPRRAEAAWF
;
A
#
# COMPACT_ATOMS: atom_id res chain seq x y z
N MET A 1 1.46 30.38 47.34
CA MET A 1 2.55 29.44 47.01
C MET A 1 2.50 29.15 45.52
N ALA A 2 3.41 29.73 44.72
CA ALA A 2 3.51 29.38 43.30
C ALA A 2 4.08 27.97 43.19
N LYS A 3 3.38 27.07 42.48
CA LYS A 3 3.90 25.74 42.18
C LYS A 3 5.14 25.92 41.29
N ASN A 4 6.30 25.49 41.77
CA ASN A 4 7.54 25.47 41.00
C ASN A 4 7.31 24.61 39.73
N PHE A 5 7.13 25.27 38.59
CA PHE A 5 6.92 24.62 37.31
C PHE A 5 8.26 24.04 36.83
N ASN A 6 8.48 22.75 37.09
CA ASN A 6 9.71 22.07 36.71
C ASN A 6 9.70 21.72 35.20
N ALA A 7 9.96 22.72 34.37
CA ALA A 7 10.01 22.58 32.91
C ALA A 7 11.11 21.61 32.44
N ALA A 8 12.23 21.52 33.15
CA ALA A 8 13.33 20.62 32.81
C ALA A 8 12.95 19.14 33.00
N GLY A 9 12.29 18.81 34.13
CA GLY A 9 11.78 17.46 34.38
C GLY A 9 10.74 17.01 33.36
N MET A 10 9.86 17.92 32.93
CA MET A 10 8.86 17.65 31.89
C MET A 10 9.49 17.41 30.52
N LYS A 11 10.53 18.17 30.14
CA LYS A 11 11.27 17.94 28.89
C LYS A 11 11.94 16.58 28.86
N ALA A 12 12.63 16.20 29.93
CA ALA A 12 13.30 14.90 30.03
C ALA A 12 12.30 13.72 30.00
N ALA A 13 11.15 13.85 30.66
CA ALA A 13 10.10 12.84 30.63
C ALA A 13 9.49 12.69 29.22
N ASN A 14 9.29 13.80 28.50
CA ASN A 14 8.79 13.76 27.13
C ASN A 14 9.81 13.12 26.17
N GLU A 15 11.09 13.42 26.33
CA GLU A 15 12.14 12.82 25.50
C GLU A 15 12.21 11.30 25.67
N LYS A 16 12.15 10.82 26.92
CA LYS A 16 12.07 9.37 27.20
C LYS A 16 10.87 8.70 26.52
N LYS A 17 9.70 9.37 26.50
CA LYS A 17 8.51 8.85 25.81
C LYS A 17 8.70 8.79 24.30
N ARG A 18 9.35 9.81 23.72
CA ARG A 18 9.68 9.85 22.28
C ARG A 18 10.67 8.73 21.92
N GLU A 19 11.69 8.53 22.74
CA GLU A 19 12.67 7.46 22.56
C GLU A 19 12.02 6.07 22.68
N ALA A 20 11.15 5.86 23.67
CA ALA A 20 10.40 4.62 23.81
C ALA A 20 9.51 4.32 22.60
N ALA A 21 8.78 5.32 22.10
CA ALA A 21 7.95 5.18 20.91
C ALA A 21 8.78 4.86 19.66
N ARG A 22 9.92 5.55 19.48
CA ARG A 22 10.86 5.28 18.41
C ARG A 22 11.39 3.85 18.46
N ASN A 23 11.80 3.38 19.64
CA ASN A 23 12.31 2.03 19.83
C ASN A 23 11.24 0.97 19.60
N ALA A 24 9.99 1.23 19.97
CA ALA A 24 8.86 0.35 19.67
C ALA A 24 8.64 0.19 18.15
N ILE A 25 8.70 1.29 17.39
CA ILE A 25 8.59 1.27 15.92
C ILE A 25 9.73 0.44 15.30
N ILE A 26 10.98 0.68 15.73
CA ILE A 26 12.14 -0.07 15.22
C ILE A 26 12.01 -1.57 15.55
N THR A 27 11.54 -1.89 16.75
CA THR A 27 11.34 -3.29 17.17
C THR A 27 10.27 -3.97 16.33
N ALA A 28 9.15 -3.29 16.05
CA ALA A 28 8.10 -3.81 15.17
C ALA A 28 8.62 -4.06 13.75
N LEU A 29 9.41 -3.13 13.19
CA LEU A 29 10.04 -3.30 11.88
C LEU A 29 11.00 -4.50 11.86
N ARG A 30 11.84 -4.66 12.89
CA ARG A 30 12.73 -5.83 13.02
C ARG A 30 11.96 -7.14 13.06
N ALA A 31 10.86 -7.18 13.81
CA ALA A 31 10.02 -8.36 13.92
C ALA A 31 9.35 -8.75 12.59
N ALA A 32 9.01 -7.77 11.75
CA ALA A 32 8.45 -8.01 10.42
C ALA A 32 9.48 -8.44 9.37
N GLY A 33 10.76 -8.11 9.58
CA GLY A 33 11.86 -8.50 8.69
C GLY A 33 11.66 -8.01 7.26
N SER A 34 11.87 -8.90 6.29
CA SER A 34 11.78 -8.61 4.86
C SER A 34 10.35 -8.40 4.34
N LYS A 35 9.33 -8.86 5.08
CA LYS A 35 7.94 -8.60 4.73
C LYS A 35 7.62 -7.10 4.84
N GLY A 36 8.24 -6.44 5.80
CA GLY A 36 7.94 -5.06 6.15
C GLY A 36 6.53 -4.88 6.71
N LEU A 37 6.18 -3.64 7.05
CA LEU A 37 4.89 -3.25 7.61
C LEU A 37 4.37 -1.99 6.95
N THR A 38 3.06 -1.93 6.69
CA THR A 38 2.45 -0.66 6.33
C THR A 38 2.36 0.25 7.55
N GLN A 39 2.06 1.53 7.31
CA GLN A 39 1.85 2.49 8.39
C GLN A 39 0.75 2.06 9.37
N ARG A 40 -0.34 1.45 8.87
CA ARG A 40 -1.42 0.95 9.74
C ARG A 40 -0.95 -0.22 10.59
N ASP A 41 -0.18 -1.13 10.01
CA ASP A 41 0.35 -2.28 10.74
C ASP A 41 1.35 -1.84 11.80
N LEU A 42 2.15 -0.80 11.53
CA LEU A 42 3.05 -0.20 12.52
C LEU A 42 2.33 0.38 13.72
N VAL A 43 1.19 1.05 13.50
CA VAL A 43 0.36 1.59 14.59
C VAL A 43 -0.08 0.45 15.53
N VAL A 44 -0.52 -0.67 14.97
CA VAL A 44 -0.97 -1.84 15.74
C VAL A 44 0.21 -2.54 16.39
N ALA A 45 1.27 -2.84 15.63
CA ALA A 45 2.41 -3.63 16.10
C ALA A 45 3.27 -2.91 17.15
N ALA A 46 3.48 -1.60 16.98
CA ALA A 46 4.23 -0.79 17.94
C ALA A 46 3.35 -0.17 19.04
N ASN A 47 2.02 -0.32 18.96
CA ASN A 47 1.04 0.26 19.88
C ASN A 47 1.24 1.77 20.10
N VAL A 48 1.38 2.51 19.00
CA VAL A 48 1.57 3.98 18.99
C VAL A 48 0.63 4.63 18.00
N SER A 49 0.34 5.92 18.19
CA SER A 49 -0.57 6.64 17.28
C SER A 49 0.01 6.79 15.86
N ASP A 50 -0.88 6.93 14.87
CA ASP A 50 -0.51 7.20 13.47
C ASP A 50 0.40 8.44 13.35
N HIS A 51 0.06 9.49 14.10
CA HIS A 51 0.85 10.72 14.15
C HIS A 51 2.27 10.47 14.66
N THR A 52 2.42 9.63 15.70
CA THR A 52 3.73 9.25 16.25
C THR A 52 4.57 8.51 15.21
N VAL A 53 3.98 7.56 14.47
CA VAL A 53 4.68 6.85 13.39
C VAL A 53 5.17 7.84 12.32
N ARG A 54 4.30 8.74 11.83
CA ARG A 54 4.68 9.76 10.84
C ARG A 54 5.79 10.68 11.32
N ALA A 55 5.75 11.07 12.60
CA ALA A 55 6.73 11.99 13.17
C ALA A 55 8.13 11.35 13.28
N HIS A 56 8.21 10.05 13.58
CA HIS A 56 9.49 9.36 13.79
C HIS A 56 10.05 8.69 12.54
N MET A 57 9.20 8.32 11.57
CA MET A 57 9.65 7.59 10.37
C MET A 57 10.74 8.32 9.57
N PRO A 58 10.70 9.65 9.36
CA PRO A 58 11.77 10.35 8.62
C PRO A 58 13.15 10.20 9.28
N SER A 59 13.24 10.30 10.60
CA SER A 59 14.53 10.16 11.30
C SER A 59 15.00 8.71 11.29
N ILE A 60 14.10 7.75 11.53
CA ILE A 60 14.39 6.31 11.45
C ILE A 60 14.96 5.95 10.06
N ARG A 61 14.40 6.51 9.00
CA ARG A 61 14.88 6.30 7.62
C ARG A 61 16.21 7.00 7.34
N ALA A 62 16.37 8.25 7.79
CA ALA A 62 17.63 8.99 7.64
C ALA A 62 18.81 8.29 8.33
N GLU A 63 18.55 7.61 9.44
CA GLU A 63 19.53 6.81 10.18
C GLU A 63 19.76 5.40 9.57
N GLY A 64 19.10 5.07 8.46
CA GLY A 64 19.26 3.79 7.77
C GLY A 64 18.61 2.60 8.48
N HIS A 65 17.72 2.84 9.46
CA HIS A 65 16.99 1.78 10.13
C HIS A 65 15.76 1.31 9.36
N ALA A 66 15.32 2.05 8.34
CA ALA A 66 14.23 1.65 7.47
C ALA A 66 14.37 2.22 6.06
N HIS A 67 13.80 1.53 5.08
CA HIS A 67 13.58 2.01 3.73
C HIS A 67 12.15 1.67 3.27
N VAL A 68 11.71 2.30 2.19
CA VAL A 68 10.41 1.99 1.57
C VAL A 68 10.58 0.73 0.73
N GLY A 69 9.91 -0.34 1.13
CA GLY A 69 9.75 -1.56 0.36
C GLY A 69 8.59 -1.48 -0.64
N PRO A 70 8.08 -2.63 -1.10
CA PRO A 70 6.99 -2.70 -2.07
C PRO A 70 5.75 -1.91 -1.64
N TRP A 71 5.03 -1.39 -2.63
CA TRP A 71 3.75 -0.73 -2.41
C TRP A 71 2.64 -1.78 -2.36
N GLU A 72 1.79 -1.70 -1.34
CA GLU A 72 0.64 -2.59 -1.19
C GLU A 72 -0.66 -1.86 -1.50
N LEU A 73 -1.57 -2.54 -2.18
CA LEU A 73 -2.90 -2.02 -2.47
C LEU A 73 -3.85 -2.31 -1.30
N HIS A 74 -4.24 -1.26 -0.59
CA HIS A 74 -5.22 -1.33 0.50
C HIS A 74 -6.52 -0.67 0.05
N GLY A 75 -7.45 -1.50 -0.45
CA GLY A 75 -8.67 -1.02 -1.09
C GLY A 75 -8.34 -0.30 -2.40
N THR A 76 -8.60 1.01 -2.47
CA THR A 76 -8.28 1.85 -3.64
C THR A 76 -6.99 2.66 -3.46
N LYS A 77 -6.29 2.51 -2.33
CA LYS A 77 -5.11 3.31 -2.00
C LYS A 77 -3.86 2.45 -1.96
N LEU A 78 -2.84 2.91 -2.66
CA LEU A 78 -1.49 2.36 -2.51
C LEU A 78 -0.84 2.91 -1.26
N MET A 79 -0.34 1.99 -0.44
CA MET A 79 0.37 2.31 0.79
C MET A 79 1.80 1.77 0.71
N PRO A 80 2.81 2.56 1.11
CA PRO A 80 4.17 2.08 1.16
C PRO A 80 4.32 1.09 2.33
N THR A 81 5.10 0.05 2.10
CA THR A 81 5.55 -0.87 3.15
C THR A 81 6.92 -0.42 3.62
N TYR A 82 7.16 -0.41 4.93
CA TYR A 82 8.46 -0.06 5.50
C TYR A 82 9.20 -1.34 5.91
N ILE A 83 10.43 -1.50 5.44
CA ILE A 83 11.28 -2.66 5.72
C ILE A 83 12.44 -2.22 6.62
N TYR A 84 12.80 -3.06 7.59
CA TYR A 84 13.92 -2.79 8.48
C TYR A 84 15.27 -2.88 7.75
N GLY A 85 16.16 -1.93 8.05
CA GLY A 85 17.53 -1.89 7.58
C GLY A 85 17.76 -0.95 6.40
N PRO A 86 19.04 -0.75 6.02
CA PRO A 86 19.40 0.09 4.90
C PRO A 86 18.93 -0.56 3.60
N GLY A 87 18.45 0.26 2.67
CA GLY A 87 17.97 -0.21 1.38
C GLY A 87 17.64 0.95 0.46
N VAL A 88 17.43 0.63 -0.81
CA VAL A 88 16.95 1.60 -1.81
C VAL A 88 15.43 1.64 -1.72
N ASP A 89 14.88 2.84 -1.63
CA ASP A 89 13.43 3.01 -1.64
C ASP A 89 12.83 2.50 -2.95
N ALA A 90 11.80 1.67 -2.86
CA ALA A 90 11.01 1.26 -4.00
C ALA A 90 10.27 2.46 -4.59
N LYS A 91 10.40 2.65 -5.90
CA LYS A 91 9.69 3.70 -6.61
C LYS A 91 8.21 3.36 -6.67
N ARG A 92 7.37 4.37 -6.45
CA ARG A 92 5.92 4.24 -6.55
C ARG A 92 5.46 3.95 -7.98
N ASP A 93 6.14 4.55 -8.95
CA ASP A 93 5.76 4.51 -10.37
C ASP A 93 5.85 3.10 -10.94
N ASP A 94 6.85 2.32 -10.51
CA ASP A 94 7.02 0.92 -10.91
C ASP A 94 5.77 0.08 -10.59
N TYR A 95 5.08 0.39 -9.49
CA TYR A 95 3.86 -0.29 -9.09
C TYR A 95 2.60 0.25 -9.80
N MET A 96 2.56 1.55 -10.08
CA MET A 96 1.45 2.15 -10.84
C MET A 96 1.41 1.62 -12.27
N HIS A 97 2.57 1.40 -12.90
CA HIS A 97 2.66 0.75 -14.20
C HIS A 97 2.16 -0.70 -14.16
N LEU A 98 2.56 -1.47 -13.14
CA LEU A 98 2.06 -2.83 -12.96
C LEU A 98 0.52 -2.88 -12.83
N LEU A 99 -0.08 -1.95 -12.08
CA LEU A 99 -1.54 -1.87 -11.95
C LEU A 99 -2.23 -1.44 -13.25
N ALA A 100 -1.64 -0.51 -14.00
CA ALA A 100 -2.14 -0.12 -15.31
C ALA A 100 -2.17 -1.31 -16.27
N ASP A 101 -1.11 -2.12 -16.28
CA ASP A 101 -1.02 -3.30 -17.14
C ASP A 101 -2.07 -4.36 -16.75
N ILE A 102 -2.26 -4.61 -15.45
CA ILE A 102 -3.29 -5.54 -14.96
C ILE A 102 -4.70 -5.05 -15.30
N THR A 103 -4.99 -3.76 -15.08
CA THR A 103 -6.32 -3.19 -15.35
C THR A 103 -6.65 -3.16 -16.85
N ILE A 104 -5.67 -2.91 -17.72
CA ILE A 104 -5.85 -3.00 -19.18
C ILE A 104 -6.16 -4.44 -19.60
N VAL A 105 -5.42 -5.42 -19.07
CA VAL A 105 -5.64 -6.84 -19.38
C VAL A 105 -7.02 -7.32 -18.93
N ASP A 106 -7.51 -6.88 -17.76
CA ASP A 106 -8.83 -7.26 -17.28
C ASP A 106 -9.96 -6.59 -18.08
N VAL A 107 -9.83 -5.32 -18.46
CA VAL A 107 -10.80 -4.62 -19.32
C VAL A 107 -10.87 -5.27 -20.71
N GLU A 108 -9.72 -5.59 -21.32
CA GLU A 108 -9.69 -6.29 -22.61
C GLU A 108 -10.32 -7.68 -22.54
N ARG A 109 -10.08 -8.41 -21.45
CA ARG A 109 -10.65 -9.74 -21.22
C ARG A 109 -12.16 -9.69 -21.06
N GLU A 110 -12.69 -8.70 -20.34
CA GLU A 110 -14.14 -8.50 -20.21
C GLU A 110 -14.78 -8.07 -21.54
N ALA A 111 -14.14 -7.17 -22.29
CA ALA A 111 -14.60 -6.76 -23.61
C ALA A 111 -14.67 -7.94 -24.60
N ARG A 112 -13.67 -8.84 -24.58
CA ARG A 112 -13.68 -10.09 -25.38
C ARG A 112 -14.83 -11.00 -24.99
N ARG A 113 -15.06 -11.24 -23.69
CA ARG A 113 -16.18 -12.05 -23.20
C ARG A 113 -17.55 -11.48 -23.60
N GLU A 114 -17.67 -10.15 -23.65
CA GLU A 114 -18.90 -9.52 -24.12
C GLU A 114 -19.07 -9.62 -25.64
N ALA A 115 -17.99 -9.44 -26.41
CA ALA A 115 -18.00 -9.65 -27.86
C ALA A 115 -18.40 -11.09 -28.23
N GLU A 116 -17.87 -12.09 -27.51
CA GLU A 116 -18.23 -13.50 -27.66
C GLU A 116 -19.71 -13.75 -27.34
N ARG A 117 -20.23 -13.21 -26.23
CA ARG A 117 -21.67 -13.29 -25.91
C ARG A 117 -22.54 -12.69 -27.00
N ARG A 118 -22.14 -11.54 -27.56
CA ARG A 118 -22.84 -10.91 -28.69
C ARG A 118 -22.74 -11.75 -29.97
N HIS A 119 -21.61 -12.42 -30.21
CA HIS A 119 -21.42 -13.30 -31.34
C HIS A 119 -22.27 -14.57 -31.22
N GLN A 120 -22.27 -15.23 -30.07
CA GLN A 120 -23.11 -16.39 -29.78
C GLN A 120 -24.60 -16.05 -29.89
N LYS A 121 -25.01 -14.90 -29.33
CA LYS A 121 -26.39 -14.41 -29.48
C LYS A 121 -26.74 -14.17 -30.95
N ARG A 122 -25.84 -13.54 -31.71
CA ARG A 122 -26.02 -13.36 -33.16
C ARG A 122 -26.13 -14.68 -33.91
N GLN A 123 -25.27 -15.66 -33.65
CA GLN A 123 -25.35 -16.98 -34.28
C GLN A 123 -26.69 -17.67 -33.98
N ARG A 124 -27.14 -17.62 -32.71
CA ARG A 124 -28.41 -18.23 -32.30
C ARG A 124 -29.62 -17.54 -32.92
N ASP A 125 -29.60 -16.21 -32.97
CA ASP A 125 -30.72 -15.40 -33.44
C ASP A 125 -30.66 -15.17 -34.97
N TRP A 126 -29.58 -15.61 -35.64
CA TRP A 126 -29.42 -15.50 -37.09
C TRP A 126 -30.37 -16.47 -37.78
N LYS A 127 -31.19 -15.91 -38.68
CA LYS A 127 -32.03 -16.66 -39.60
C LYS A 127 -31.70 -16.19 -41.02
N PRO A 128 -31.44 -17.10 -41.96
CA PRO A 128 -31.17 -16.72 -43.34
C PRO A 128 -32.40 -15.98 -43.91
N ARG A 129 -32.17 -14.82 -44.50
CA ARG A 129 -33.23 -14.14 -45.27
C ARG A 129 -33.34 -14.84 -46.63
N ARG A 130 -34.56 -14.90 -47.18
CA ARG A 130 -34.90 -15.68 -48.40
C ARG A 130 -33.96 -15.51 -49.60
N ALA A 131 -33.23 -14.40 -49.73
CA ALA A 131 -32.26 -14.17 -50.80
C ALA A 131 -30.89 -14.88 -50.59
N GLU A 132 -30.50 -15.20 -49.35
CA GLU A 132 -29.23 -15.85 -49.01
C GLU A 132 -29.34 -17.39 -48.96
N ALA A 133 -30.56 -17.93 -48.86
CA ALA A 133 -30.82 -19.37 -48.91
C ALA A 133 -30.70 -19.98 -50.32
N ALA A 134 -30.49 -19.15 -51.34
CA ALA A 134 -30.32 -19.60 -52.73
C ALA A 134 -28.88 -20.02 -53.07
N TRP A 135 -27.93 -19.86 -52.14
CA TRP A 135 -26.50 -20.14 -52.35
C TRP A 135 -25.88 -21.11 -51.32
N PHE A 136 -26.71 -21.77 -50.50
CA PHE A 136 -26.30 -22.88 -49.60
C PHE A 136 -26.95 -24.18 -50.05
#